data_AF-A0A3D2AX92-F1
#
_entry.id   AF-A0A3D2AX92-F1
#
_cell.length_a   1.000
_cell.length_b   1.000
_cell.length_c   1.000
_cell.angle_alpha   90.00
_cell.angle_beta   90.00
_cell.angle_gamma   90.00
#
_symmetry.space_group_name_H-M   'P 1'
#
loop_
_entity.id
_entity.type
_entity.pdbx_description
1 polymer ?
#
loop_
_entity_poly.entity_id
_entity_poly.type
_entity_poly.pdbx_seq_one_letter_code
_entity_poly.pdbx_strand_id
1 'polypeptide(L)'
;MSLNESDPEYNERELAEIEELNRLSDHNPEITKSKLWRRLTIFVAVVIVCSLLLPIAALIFNSSNSTTSGRDEVRTSTNIPTPNFELIDTNGHSIKLSTELENNPVVILIFYRGFF
;
A
#
# COMPACT_ATOMS: atom_id res chain seq x y z
N MET A 1 -29.33 -56.27 19.20
CA MET A 1 -28.24 -55.37 18.73
C MET A 1 -27.84 -55.84 17.36
N SER A 2 -28.33 -55.18 16.31
CA SER A 2 -28.05 -55.54 14.92
C SER A 2 -26.69 -54.96 14.53
N LEU A 3 -25.78 -55.84 14.14
CA LEU A 3 -24.51 -55.50 13.52
C LEU A 3 -24.83 -54.73 12.23
N ASN A 4 -24.46 -53.45 12.20
CA ASN A 4 -24.50 -52.66 10.99
C ASN A 4 -23.25 -53.07 10.20
N GLU A 5 -23.42 -53.98 9.25
CA GLU A 5 -22.43 -54.26 8.21
C GLU A 5 -22.17 -52.94 7.46
N SER A 6 -21.11 -52.25 7.86
CA SER A 6 -20.53 -51.20 7.05
C SER A 6 -19.97 -51.87 5.79
N ASP A 7 -20.73 -51.79 4.70
CA ASP A 7 -20.39 -52.32 3.39
C ASP A 7 -18.93 -51.97 3.05
N PRO A 8 -18.02 -52.96 2.99
CA PRO A 8 -16.59 -52.70 2.78
C PRO A 8 -16.33 -52.05 1.42
N GLU A 9 -17.20 -52.29 0.45
CA GLU A 9 -17.12 -51.78 -0.92
C GLU A 9 -17.30 -50.25 -0.99
N TYR A 10 -18.09 -49.65 -0.10
CA TYR A 10 -18.29 -48.20 -0.05
C TYR A 10 -17.02 -47.47 0.45
N ASN A 11 -16.37 -48.03 1.46
CA ASN A 11 -15.12 -47.47 2.00
C ASN A 11 -13.95 -47.64 1.02
N GLU A 12 -13.86 -48.77 0.32
CA GLU A 12 -12.80 -48.99 -0.68
C GLU A 12 -12.88 -48.01 -1.85
N ARG A 13 -14.10 -47.64 -2.25
CA ARG A 13 -14.32 -46.67 -3.32
C ARG A 13 -13.93 -45.25 -2.93
N GLU A 14 -14.30 -44.81 -1.73
CA GLU A 14 -13.88 -43.49 -1.23
C GLU A 14 -12.36 -43.42 -1.01
N LEU A 15 -11.74 -44.51 -0.53
CA LEU A 15 -10.28 -44.58 -0.42
C LEU A 15 -9.59 -44.51 -1.79
N ALA A 16 -10.13 -45.19 -2.81
CA ALA A 16 -9.58 -45.14 -4.17
C ALA A 16 -9.68 -43.74 -4.79
N GLU A 17 -10.78 -43.02 -4.54
CA GLU A 17 -10.95 -41.63 -4.98
C GLU A 17 -9.96 -40.69 -4.28
N ILE A 18 -9.74 -40.87 -2.97
CA ILE A 18 -8.75 -40.09 -2.21
C ILE A 18 -7.32 -40.41 -2.70
N GLU A 19 -7.01 -41.67 -3.01
CA GLU A 19 -5.70 -42.07 -3.55
C GLU A 19 -5.46 -41.47 -4.95
N GLU A 20 -6.49 -41.42 -5.80
CA GLU A 20 -6.42 -40.78 -7.12
C GLU A 20 -6.22 -39.25 -6.99
N LEU A 21 -6.96 -38.60 -6.09
CA LEU A 21 -6.81 -37.17 -5.80
C LEU A 21 -5.43 -36.86 -5.21
N ASN A 22 -4.93 -37.70 -4.31
CA ASN A 22 -3.60 -37.53 -3.72
C ASN A 22 -2.51 -37.73 -4.78
N ARG A 23 -2.69 -38.70 -5.69
CA ARG A 23 -1.79 -38.92 -6.83
C ARG A 23 -1.79 -37.75 -7.81
N LEU A 24 -2.95 -37.12 -8.09
CA LEU A 24 -3.04 -35.93 -8.93
C LEU A 24 -2.43 -34.68 -8.25
N SER A 25 -2.54 -34.58 -6.93
CA SER A 25 -1.91 -33.52 -6.13
C SER A 25 -0.39 -33.67 -6.06
N ASP A 26 0.13 -34.90 -5.86
CA ASP A 26 1.57 -35.18 -5.84
C ASP A 26 2.23 -35.08 -7.23
N HIS A 27 1.45 -35.17 -8.31
CA HIS A 27 1.96 -35.00 -9.67
C HIS A 27 2.25 -33.54 -10.06
N ASN A 28 2.08 -32.58 -9.14
CA ASN A 28 2.36 -31.17 -9.43
C ASN A 28 3.26 -30.46 -8.39
N PRO A 29 4.57 -30.72 -8.45
CA PRO A 29 5.51 -29.62 -8.21
C PRO A 29 6.68 -29.61 -9.20
N GLU A 30 6.43 -29.78 -10.51
CA GLU A 30 7.49 -29.57 -11.51
C GLU A 30 7.64 -28.09 -11.93
N ILE A 31 6.57 -27.30 -11.79
CA ILE A 31 6.56 -25.88 -12.18
C ILE A 31 7.57 -25.10 -11.31
N THR A 32 7.58 -25.36 -10.00
CA THR A 32 8.46 -24.71 -9.01
C THR A 32 9.91 -25.20 -9.04
N LYS A 33 10.22 -26.36 -9.65
CA LYS A 33 11.59 -26.90 -9.76
C LYS A 33 12.41 -26.31 -10.90
N SER A 34 11.78 -25.57 -11.82
CA SER A 34 12.50 -25.00 -12.96
C SER A 34 13.47 -23.87 -12.52
N LYS A 35 14.67 -23.83 -13.13
CA LYS A 35 15.66 -22.76 -12.88
C LYS A 35 15.09 -21.35 -13.12
N LEU A 36 14.08 -21.25 -14.00
CA LEU A 36 13.36 -20.02 -14.31
C LEU A 36 12.46 -19.59 -13.16
N TRP A 37 11.71 -20.50 -12.53
CA TRP A 37 10.91 -20.19 -11.34
C TRP A 37 11.77 -19.73 -10.18
N ARG A 38 12.91 -20.38 -9.94
CA ARG A 38 13.85 -19.91 -8.89
C ARG A 38 14.35 -18.50 -9.17
N ARG A 39 14.66 -18.15 -10.43
CA ARG A 39 15.06 -16.78 -10.83
C ARG A 39 13.90 -15.79 -10.69
N LEU A 40 12.69 -16.20 -11.05
CA LEU A 40 11.48 -15.39 -10.91
C LEU A 40 11.20 -15.08 -9.43
N THR A 41 11.22 -16.09 -8.56
CA THR A 41 11.01 -15.91 -7.12
C THR A 41 12.09 -15.02 -6.50
N ILE A 42 13.35 -15.17 -6.90
CA ILE A 42 14.43 -14.27 -6.46
C ILE A 42 14.18 -12.84 -6.95
N PHE A 43 13.79 -12.66 -8.21
CA PHE A 43 13.48 -11.34 -8.75
C PHE A 43 12.33 -10.67 -8.00
N VAL A 44 11.23 -11.41 -7.76
CA VAL A 44 10.08 -10.93 -6.98
C VAL A 44 10.50 -10.57 -5.55
N ALA A 45 11.30 -11.42 -4.90
CA ALA A 45 11.81 -11.14 -3.55
C ALA A 45 12.67 -9.87 -3.52
N VAL A 46 13.56 -9.69 -4.50
CA VAL A 46 14.38 -8.48 -4.62
C VAL A 46 13.51 -7.25 -4.84
N VAL A 47 12.50 -7.31 -5.71
CA VAL A 47 11.59 -6.19 -5.96
C VAL A 47 10.83 -5.81 -4.68
N ILE A 48 10.34 -6.79 -3.91
CA ILE A 48 9.66 -6.54 -2.64
C ILE A 48 10.61 -5.89 -1.64
N VAL A 49 11.82 -6.45 -1.46
CA VAL A 49 12.83 -5.90 -0.55
C VAL A 49 13.22 -4.48 -0.97
N CYS A 50 13.46 -4.24 -2.27
CA CYS A 50 13.74 -2.92 -2.79
C CYS A 50 12.56 -1.97 -2.55
N SER A 51 11.31 -2.39 -2.73
CA SER A 51 10.13 -1.53 -2.51
C SER A 51 9.99 -1.09 -1.05
N LEU A 52 10.42 -1.92 -0.09
CA LEU A 52 10.41 -1.60 1.34
C LEU A 52 11.62 -0.74 1.75
N LEU A 53 12.77 -0.96 1.11
CA LEU A 53 14.00 -0.22 1.41
C LEU A 53 14.10 1.12 0.66
N LEU A 54 13.47 1.25 -0.52
CA LEU A 54 13.43 2.47 -1.33
C LEU A 54 12.92 3.70 -0.55
N PRO A 55 11.78 3.65 0.18
CA PRO A 55 11.32 4.79 0.96
C PRO A 55 12.27 5.15 2.11
N ILE A 56 12.94 4.16 2.73
CA ILE A 56 13.89 4.37 3.82
C ILE A 56 15.19 4.98 3.28
N ALA A 57 15.71 4.44 2.18
CA ALA A 57 16.88 4.99 1.49
C ALA A 57 16.60 6.41 0.99
N ALA A 58 15.42 6.65 0.39
CA ALA A 58 14.98 7.99 -0.01
C ALA A 58 14.97 8.95 1.18
N LEU A 59 14.47 8.55 2.35
CA LEU A 59 14.47 9.39 3.56
C LEU A 59 15.90 9.74 4.03
N ILE A 60 16.83 8.79 4.00
CA ILE A 60 18.23 8.99 4.39
C ILE A 60 18.96 9.89 3.39
N PHE A 61 18.82 9.64 2.08
CA PHE A 61 19.44 10.45 1.04
C PHE A 61 18.83 11.86 0.92
N ASN A 62 17.53 12.01 1.19
CA ASN A 62 16.89 13.33 1.22
C ASN A 62 17.33 14.14 2.45
N SER A 63 17.75 13.48 3.53
CA SER A 63 18.37 14.14 4.69
C SER A 63 19.82 14.55 4.45
N SER A 64 20.55 13.91 3.53
CA SER A 64 21.92 14.29 3.15
C SER A 64 21.99 15.35 2.04
N ASN A 65 20.93 15.50 1.25
CA ASN A 65 20.83 16.50 0.18
C ASN A 65 20.18 17.82 0.65
N SER A 66 20.26 18.17 1.94
CA SER A 66 19.90 19.50 2.44
C SER A 66 20.94 20.56 2.04
N THR A 67 21.24 20.65 0.75
CA THR A 67 21.70 21.85 0.08
C THR A 67 21.01 21.93 -1.27
N THR A 68 19.88 22.62 -1.26
CA THR A 68 19.35 23.44 -2.36
C THR A 68 18.86 22.73 -3.63
N SER A 69 17.61 23.05 -3.95
CA SER A 69 16.98 22.99 -5.28
C SER A 69 16.23 21.71 -5.64
N GLY A 70 14.99 21.89 -6.08
CA GLY A 70 14.15 20.82 -6.62
C GLY A 70 12.83 20.63 -5.87
N ARG A 71 12.15 21.72 -5.56
CA ARG A 71 10.73 21.72 -5.24
C ARG A 71 10.00 21.22 -6.50
N ASP A 72 9.82 19.91 -6.65
CA ASP A 72 8.76 19.37 -7.50
C ASP A 72 7.44 19.68 -6.80
N GLU A 73 7.08 20.96 -6.86
CA GLU A 73 5.71 21.38 -6.76
C GLU A 73 4.98 20.61 -7.86
N VAL A 74 4.15 19.65 -7.48
CA VAL A 74 2.92 19.37 -8.24
C VAL A 74 2.17 20.70 -8.25
N ARG A 75 2.55 21.55 -9.19
CA ARG A 75 1.82 22.74 -9.58
C ARG A 75 0.55 22.22 -10.22
N THR A 76 -0.45 21.94 -9.40
CA THR A 76 -1.80 22.38 -9.74
C THR A 76 -1.74 23.91 -9.84
N SER A 77 -1.13 24.43 -10.92
CA SER A 77 -1.18 25.83 -11.31
C SER A 77 -2.55 26.10 -11.91
N THR A 78 -3.59 25.92 -11.10
CA THR A 78 -4.72 26.83 -11.24
C THR A 78 -4.18 28.17 -10.79
N ASN A 79 -3.79 29.01 -11.75
CA ASN A 79 -3.29 30.39 -11.58
C ASN A 79 -4.44 31.29 -11.11
N ILE A 80 -5.14 30.84 -10.07
CA ILE A 80 -6.24 31.55 -9.43
C ILE A 80 -5.56 32.50 -8.45
N PRO A 81 -5.69 33.82 -8.64
CA PRO A 81 -5.17 34.77 -7.67
C PRO A 81 -5.89 34.51 -6.34
N THR A 82 -5.16 33.97 -5.37
CA THR A 82 -5.69 33.74 -4.03
C THR A 82 -6.01 35.09 -3.40
N PRO A 83 -7.26 35.34 -2.98
CA PRO A 83 -7.63 36.62 -2.38
C PRO A 83 -6.86 36.80 -1.07
N ASN A 84 -6.12 37.90 -0.95
CA ASN A 84 -5.40 38.21 0.28
C ASN A 84 -6.35 38.89 1.26
N PHE A 85 -6.98 38.09 2.13
CA PHE A 85 -7.82 38.60 3.19
C PHE A 85 -7.14 38.42 4.55
N GLU A 86 -7.62 39.23 5.50
CA GLU A 86 -7.16 39.28 6.87
C GLU A 86 -8.31 38.78 7.77
N LEU A 87 -8.02 37.83 8.64
CA LEU A 87 -8.97 37.24 9.59
C LEU A 87 -8.49 37.47 11.01
N ILE A 88 -9.43 37.55 11.95
CA ILE A 88 -9.11 37.52 13.36
C ILE A 88 -9.14 36.07 13.84
N ASP A 89 -8.08 35.65 14.53
CA ASP A 89 -7.99 34.32 15.13
C ASP A 89 -8.82 34.21 16.42
N THR A 90 -8.79 33.03 17.05
CA THR A 90 -9.51 32.79 18.32
C THR A 90 -8.96 33.60 19.50
N ASN A 91 -7.77 34.17 19.37
CA ASN A 91 -7.07 34.95 20.39
C ASN A 91 -7.21 36.47 20.16
N GLY A 92 -7.88 36.89 19.08
CA GLY A 92 -8.02 38.30 18.72
C GLY A 92 -6.86 38.86 17.89
N HIS A 93 -5.93 38.02 17.42
CA HIS A 93 -4.83 38.42 16.56
C HIS A 93 -5.25 38.46 15.09
N SER A 94 -4.71 39.44 14.37
CA SER A 94 -4.93 39.59 12.94
C SER A 94 -3.98 38.67 12.16
N ILE A 95 -4.55 37.75 11.40
CA ILE A 95 -3.84 36.79 10.56
C ILE A 95 -4.11 37.13 9.10
N LYS A 96 -3.03 37.26 8.33
CA LYS A 96 -3.09 37.53 6.91
C LYS A 96 -2.78 36.26 6.12
N LEU A 97 -3.66 35.91 5.18
CA LEU A 97 -3.52 34.67 4.40
C LEU A 97 -2.19 34.59 3.65
N SER A 98 -1.68 35.71 3.11
CA SER A 98 -0.38 35.72 2.43
C SER A 98 0.78 35.31 3.33
N THR A 99 0.74 35.72 4.60
CA THR A 99 1.80 35.37 5.57
C THR A 99 1.73 33.89 5.94
N GLU A 100 0.53 33.33 6.07
CA GLU A 100 0.37 31.90 6.35
C GLU A 100 0.81 31.02 5.16
N LEU A 101 0.59 31.45 3.93
CA LEU A 101 1.05 30.77 2.71
C LEU A 101 2.57 30.84 2.51
N GLU A 102 3.23 31.88 3.02
CA GLU A 102 4.71 31.98 2.98
C GLU A 102 5.36 31.02 3.98
N ASN A 103 4.76 30.87 5.16
CA ASN A 103 5.31 30.06 6.25
C ASN A 103 4.91 28.58 6.16
N ASN A 104 3.78 28.25 5.53
CA ASN A 104 3.24 26.90 5.48
C ASN A 104 3.07 26.41 4.03
N PRO A 105 3.44 25.15 3.73
CA PRO A 105 3.32 24.60 2.37
C PRO A 105 1.86 24.40 1.93
N VAL A 106 0.92 24.27 2.88
CA VAL A 106 -0.51 24.06 2.63
C VAL A 106 -1.33 24.84 3.66
N VAL A 107 -2.33 25.58 3.19
CA VAL A 107 -3.32 26.27 4.03
C VAL A 107 -4.72 25.80 3.62
N ILE A 108 -5.52 25.36 4.59
CA ILE A 108 -6.89 24.86 4.36
C ILE A 108 -7.88 25.88 4.92
N LEU A 109 -8.77 26.37 4.06
CA LEU A 109 -9.85 27.28 4.45
C LEU A 109 -11.16 26.50 4.60
N ILE A 110 -11.76 26.56 5.78
CA ILE A 110 -13.03 25.89 6.08
C ILE A 110 -14.10 26.95 6.31
N PHE A 111 -15.04 27.06 5.37
CA PHE A 111 -16.22 27.91 5.53
C PHE A 111 -17.37 27.05 6.04
N TYR A 112 -17.72 27.22 7.31
CA TYR A 112 -18.90 26.58 7.90
C TYR A 112 -19.84 27.66 8.41
N ARG A 113 -21.14 27.45 8.22
CA ARG A 113 -22.17 28.30 8.82
C ARG A 113 -22.61 27.61 10.11
N GLY A 114 -22.12 28.11 11.24
CA GLY A 114 -22.65 27.71 12.55
C GLY A 114 -24.11 28.14 12.67
N PHE A 115 -24.96 27.24 13.17
CA PHE A 115 -26.18 27.66 13.86
C PHE A 115 -25.77 27.90 15.31
N PHE A 116 -25.81 29.16 15.73
CA PHE A 116 -25.64 29.56 17.12
C PHE A 116 -27.01 29.79 17.73
#